data_AF-A0A8T5GC41-F1
#
_entry.id   AF-A0A8T5GC41-F1
#
_cell.length_a   1.000
_cell.length_b   1.000
_cell.length_c   1.000
_cell.angle_alpha   90.00
_cell.angle_beta   90.00
_cell.angle_gamma   90.00
#
_symmetry.space_group_name_H-M   'P 1'
#
loop_
_entity.id
_entity.type
_entity.pdbx_description
1 polymer ?
#
loop_
_entity_poly.entity_id
_entity_poly.type
_entity_poly.pdbx_seq_one_letter_code
_entity_poly.pdbx_strand_id
1 'polypeptide(L)'
;MKKIVTLLLILALTVTITACKPEEEPGTINIDKEVVPGTRTFEETGDELCVEDGKPLILEFSTTWCPHCKWIKETYQNVVNEYVADGKIVAYQWELDINDNMLTEEVEESLPAEHSAIYQKYNPTGSIPTFVFGCKYSRVGNGYEQEGNLEAEEQEFREILDELTA
;
A
#
# COMPACT_ATOMS: atom_id res chain seq x y z
N MET A 1 39.63 -57.92 61.18
CA MET A 1 38.19 -57.70 60.90
C MET A 1 38.00 -57.76 59.39
N LYS A 2 37.12 -58.66 58.95
CA LYS A 2 37.05 -59.20 57.58
C LYS A 2 36.29 -58.27 56.64
N LYS A 3 36.83 -58.16 55.42
CA LYS A 3 36.30 -57.43 54.26
C LYS A 3 34.96 -58.03 53.84
N ILE A 4 33.91 -57.22 53.70
CA ILE A 4 32.66 -57.58 53.03
C ILE A 4 32.68 -56.87 51.68
N VAL A 5 32.86 -57.67 50.63
CA VAL A 5 32.68 -57.29 49.24
C VAL A 5 31.26 -57.72 48.89
N THR A 6 30.38 -56.77 48.58
CA THR A 6 29.09 -57.09 47.96
C THR A 6 28.97 -56.30 46.66
N LEU A 7 29.08 -57.11 45.61
CA LEU A 7 29.02 -56.84 44.19
C LEU A 7 27.69 -56.17 43.81
N LEU A 8 27.70 -54.89 43.45
CA LEU A 8 26.56 -54.24 42.81
C LEU A 8 26.61 -54.53 41.31
N LEU A 9 25.68 -55.36 40.85
CA LEU A 9 25.45 -55.65 39.44
C LEU A 9 24.67 -54.47 38.83
N ILE A 10 25.36 -53.55 38.16
CA ILE A 10 24.71 -52.44 37.44
C ILE A 10 24.43 -52.92 36.01
N LEU A 11 23.16 -53.20 35.76
CA LEU A 11 22.61 -53.53 34.45
C LEU A 11 22.71 -52.30 33.54
N ALA A 12 23.67 -52.28 32.62
CA ALA A 12 23.78 -51.23 31.63
C ALA A 12 22.69 -51.41 30.56
N LEU A 13 21.57 -50.70 30.72
CA LEU A 13 20.61 -50.48 29.64
C LEU A 13 21.24 -49.50 28.65
N THR A 14 21.76 -50.00 27.54
CA THR A 14 22.15 -49.14 26.41
C THR A 14 20.89 -48.64 25.72
N VAL A 15 20.40 -47.47 26.13
CA VAL A 15 19.46 -46.71 25.32
C VAL A 15 20.26 -46.17 24.13
N THR A 16 20.10 -46.78 22.97
CA THR A 16 20.56 -46.18 21.71
C THR A 16 19.74 -44.93 21.49
N ILE A 17 20.34 -43.77 21.73
CA ILE A 17 19.80 -42.49 21.29
C ILE A 17 19.88 -42.54 19.77
N THR A 18 18.81 -42.96 19.11
CA THR A 18 18.60 -42.65 17.70
C THR A 18 18.64 -41.14 17.63
N ALA A 19 19.70 -40.60 17.02
CA ALA A 19 19.79 -39.19 16.72
C ALA A 19 18.51 -38.81 15.96
N CYS A 20 17.66 -38.00 16.60
CA CYS A 20 16.57 -37.35 15.90
C CYS A 20 17.22 -36.54 14.79
N LYS A 21 16.90 -36.89 13.56
CA LYS A 21 17.18 -36.08 12.38
C LYS A 21 16.73 -34.65 12.69
N PRO A 22 17.56 -33.61 12.45
CA PRO A 22 17.08 -32.25 12.59
C PRO A 22 15.85 -32.10 11.69
N GLU A 23 14.74 -31.75 12.33
CA GLU A 23 13.50 -31.40 11.69
C GLU A 23 13.81 -30.19 10.80
N GLU A 24 13.63 -30.34 9.49
CA GLU A 24 13.68 -29.19 8.60
C GLU A 24 12.54 -28.27 9.03
N GLU A 25 12.91 -27.17 9.69
CA GLU A 25 12.05 -26.01 9.93
C GLU A 25 11.29 -25.74 8.61
N PRO A 26 9.95 -25.62 8.63
CA PRO A 26 9.21 -25.25 7.44
C PRO A 26 9.78 -23.93 6.94
N GLY A 27 10.42 -24.01 5.78
CA GLY A 27 11.15 -22.91 5.18
C GLY A 27 10.28 -21.67 5.18
N THR A 28 10.80 -20.58 5.74
CA THR A 28 10.31 -19.25 5.45
C THR A 28 10.34 -19.08 3.94
N ILE A 29 9.16 -19.10 3.33
CA ILE A 29 8.98 -18.55 2.00
C ILE A 29 9.28 -17.06 2.11
N ASN A 30 10.52 -16.69 1.77
CA ASN A 30 10.77 -15.33 1.32
C ASN A 30 10.03 -15.23 -0.02
N ILE A 31 8.77 -14.83 0.05
CA ILE A 31 8.11 -14.26 -1.11
C ILE A 31 8.83 -12.94 -1.29
N ASP A 32 9.88 -12.96 -2.12
CA ASP A 32 10.30 -11.76 -2.81
C ASP A 32 9.01 -11.21 -3.41
N LYS A 33 8.54 -10.05 -2.92
CA LYS A 33 7.37 -9.34 -3.47
C LYS A 33 7.71 -8.90 -4.89
N GLU A 34 7.89 -9.86 -5.79
CA GLU A 34 7.91 -9.61 -7.21
C GLU A 34 6.45 -9.42 -7.59
N VAL A 35 6.06 -8.15 -7.70
CA VAL A 35 4.77 -7.72 -8.21
C VAL A 35 4.57 -8.39 -9.56
N VAL A 36 3.62 -9.31 -9.65
CA VAL A 36 3.30 -10.00 -10.89
C VAL A 36 2.65 -8.98 -11.84
N PRO A 37 3.25 -8.68 -13.00
CA PRO A 37 2.61 -7.78 -13.97
C PRO A 37 1.29 -8.39 -14.44
N GLY A 38 0.16 -7.76 -14.07
CA GLY A 38 -1.19 -8.21 -14.44
C GLY A 38 -2.24 -8.22 -13.33
N THR A 39 -1.95 -7.79 -12.09
CA THR A 39 -2.93 -7.77 -10.97
C THR A 39 -2.99 -6.44 -10.21
N ARG A 40 -2.60 -5.32 -10.82
CA ARG A 40 -2.85 -3.98 -10.27
C ARG A 40 -4.19 -3.43 -10.77
N THR A 41 -4.86 -2.65 -9.94
CA THR A 41 -6.16 -2.03 -10.22
C THR A 41 -6.02 -0.65 -10.86
N PHE A 42 -4.87 0.00 -10.76
CA PHE A 42 -4.55 1.19 -11.56
C PHE A 42 -4.25 0.84 -13.01
N GLU A 43 -4.76 1.67 -13.92
CA GLU A 43 -4.44 1.62 -15.34
C GLU A 43 -3.22 2.49 -15.66
N GLU A 44 -2.30 1.96 -16.45
CA GLU A 44 -1.23 2.77 -17.07
C GLU A 44 -1.81 3.61 -18.21
N THR A 45 -1.57 4.91 -18.18
CA THR A 45 -2.14 5.88 -19.14
C THR A 45 -1.30 5.99 -20.42
N GLY A 46 -0.01 5.65 -20.34
CA GLY A 46 0.98 5.90 -21.39
C GLY A 46 1.42 7.36 -21.53
N ASP A 47 0.96 8.25 -20.66
CA ASP A 47 1.32 9.67 -20.69
C ASP A 47 2.71 9.95 -20.09
N GLU A 48 3.18 11.18 -20.25
CA GLU A 48 4.34 11.73 -19.54
C GLU A 48 4.00 11.93 -18.05
N LEU A 49 5.02 11.90 -17.20
CA LEU A 49 4.87 12.19 -15.77
C LEU A 49 4.46 13.66 -15.60
N CYS A 50 3.30 13.93 -15.00
CA CYS A 50 2.98 15.28 -14.57
C CYS A 50 3.66 15.60 -13.25
N VAL A 51 4.24 16.81 -13.20
CA VAL A 51 5.04 17.29 -12.09
C VAL A 51 4.56 18.66 -11.64
N GLU A 52 4.60 18.88 -10.34
CA GLU A 52 4.44 20.18 -9.71
C GLU A 52 5.64 20.43 -8.79
N ASP A 53 6.22 21.62 -8.84
CA ASP A 53 7.46 21.96 -8.13
C ASP A 53 8.60 20.94 -8.31
N GLY A 54 8.66 20.33 -9.50
CA GLY A 54 9.67 19.35 -9.87
C GLY A 54 9.47 17.95 -9.27
N LYS A 55 8.32 17.67 -8.65
CA LYS A 55 7.98 16.37 -8.04
C LYS A 55 6.73 15.78 -8.71
N PRO A 56 6.54 14.44 -8.68
CA PRO A 56 5.29 13.84 -9.15
C PRO A 56 4.05 14.45 -8.48
N LEU A 57 3.05 14.76 -9.29
CA LEU A 57 1.76 15.29 -8.84
C LEU A 57 0.76 14.14 -8.62
N ILE A 58 0.20 14.05 -7.42
CA ILE A 58 -0.71 12.99 -6.99
C ILE A 58 -2.08 13.58 -6.63
N LEU A 59 -3.14 13.09 -7.26
CA LEU A 59 -4.48 13.67 -7.12
C LEU A 59 -5.52 12.61 -6.77
N GLU A 60 -6.34 12.88 -5.75
CA GLU A 60 -7.65 12.24 -5.55
C GLU A 60 -8.75 13.27 -5.82
N PHE A 61 -9.77 12.88 -6.55
CA PHE A 61 -11.02 13.62 -6.72
C PHE A 61 -12.16 12.85 -6.05
N SER A 62 -12.86 13.55 -5.15
CA SER A 62 -13.75 12.98 -4.15
C SER A 62 -14.97 13.88 -3.91
N THR A 63 -15.86 13.50 -2.99
CA THR A 63 -16.90 14.40 -2.45
C THR A 63 -17.25 14.07 -0.99
N THR A 64 -17.85 15.04 -0.28
CA THR A 64 -18.21 14.90 1.15
C THR A 64 -19.29 13.84 1.42
N TRP A 65 -20.11 13.50 0.42
CA TRP A 65 -21.31 12.66 0.61
C TRP A 65 -21.12 11.21 0.13
N CYS A 66 -20.11 10.95 -0.69
CA CYS A 66 -19.90 9.63 -1.30
C CYS A 66 -19.38 8.60 -0.27
N PRO A 67 -20.06 7.43 -0.10
CA PRO A 67 -19.62 6.41 0.83
C PRO A 67 -18.28 5.76 0.43
N HIS A 68 -18.05 5.55 -0.86
CA HIS A 68 -16.79 4.98 -1.38
C HIS A 68 -15.59 5.89 -1.10
N CYS A 69 -15.79 7.21 -1.23
CA CYS A 69 -14.80 8.22 -0.86
C CYS A 69 -14.48 8.18 0.64
N LYS A 70 -15.50 8.08 1.49
CA LYS A 70 -15.31 8.00 2.95
C LYS A 70 -14.55 6.75 3.38
N TRP A 71 -14.78 5.62 2.70
CA TRP A 71 -14.12 4.36 3.01
C TRP A 71 -12.59 4.44 2.82
N ILE A 72 -12.14 5.07 1.74
CA ILE A 72 -10.72 5.12 1.36
C ILE A 72 -9.94 6.32 1.94
N LYS A 73 -10.67 7.35 2.40
CA LYS A 73 -10.11 8.68 2.74
C LYS A 73 -8.89 8.62 3.65
N GLU A 74 -9.00 8.01 4.83
CA GLU A 74 -7.89 7.99 5.80
C GLU A 74 -6.67 7.22 5.25
N THR A 75 -6.90 6.12 4.54
CA THR A 75 -5.82 5.34 3.91
C THR A 75 -5.07 6.16 2.86
N TYR A 76 -5.79 6.82 1.94
CA TYR A 76 -5.17 7.69 0.95
C TYR A 76 -4.37 8.82 1.63
N GLN A 77 -5.01 9.56 2.55
CA GLN A 77 -4.40 10.71 3.24
C GLN A 77 -3.12 10.32 3.99
N ASN A 78 -3.14 9.21 4.73
CA ASN A 78 -1.97 8.75 5.49
C ASN A 78 -0.79 8.46 4.55
N VAL A 79 -1.03 7.72 3.47
CA VAL A 79 0.02 7.38 2.51
C VAL A 79 0.58 8.65 1.86
N VAL A 80 -0.25 9.50 1.26
CA VAL A 80 0.29 10.65 0.51
C VAL A 80 0.97 11.66 1.43
N ASN A 81 0.47 11.86 2.66
CA ASN A 81 1.09 12.78 3.61
C ASN A 81 2.49 12.31 4.06
N GLU A 82 2.73 11.00 4.17
CA GLU A 82 4.07 10.47 4.43
C GLU A 82 5.06 10.84 3.30
N TYR A 83 4.65 10.66 2.04
CA TYR A 83 5.51 10.98 0.89
C TYR A 83 5.68 12.49 0.68
N VAL A 84 4.67 13.29 1.01
CA VAL A 84 4.79 14.76 1.05
C VAL A 84 5.76 15.19 2.14
N ALA A 85 5.70 14.60 3.34
CA ALA A 85 6.61 14.90 4.44
C ALA A 85 8.07 14.52 4.12
N ASP A 86 8.27 13.44 3.38
CA ASP A 86 9.57 13.04 2.81
C ASP A 86 10.04 13.96 1.66
N GLY A 87 9.20 14.88 1.20
CA GLY A 87 9.49 15.80 0.10
C GLY A 87 9.52 15.15 -1.27
N LYS A 88 8.94 13.95 -1.43
CA LYS A 88 9.01 13.15 -2.66
C LYS A 88 7.94 13.50 -3.69
N ILE A 89 6.77 13.94 -3.25
CA ILE A 89 5.61 14.24 -4.11
C ILE A 89 4.98 15.59 -3.77
N VAL A 90 4.10 16.06 -4.64
CA VAL A 90 3.03 17.03 -4.32
C VAL A 90 1.70 16.30 -4.43
N ALA A 91 0.82 16.46 -3.45
CA ALA A 91 -0.45 15.73 -3.40
C ALA A 91 -1.63 16.66 -3.10
N TYR A 92 -2.80 16.31 -3.65
CA TYR A 92 -4.09 16.94 -3.34
C TYR A 92 -5.19 15.89 -3.14
N GLN A 93 -6.16 16.23 -2.30
CA GLN A 93 -7.45 15.55 -2.22
C GLN A 93 -8.56 16.58 -2.43
N TRP A 94 -9.09 16.64 -3.64
CA TRP A 94 -10.15 17.59 -3.97
C TRP A 94 -11.52 17.01 -3.64
N GLU A 95 -12.27 17.68 -2.75
CA GLU A 95 -13.70 17.45 -2.59
C GLU A 95 -14.48 18.36 -3.56
N LEU A 96 -14.93 17.78 -4.69
CA LEU A 96 -15.49 18.50 -5.83
C LEU A 96 -16.80 19.24 -5.54
N ASP A 97 -17.51 18.85 -4.48
CA ASP A 97 -18.78 19.48 -4.07
C ASP A 97 -18.59 20.75 -3.23
N ILE A 98 -17.41 20.93 -2.63
CA ILE A 98 -17.06 22.11 -1.83
C ILE A 98 -15.85 22.89 -2.38
N ASN A 99 -15.13 22.32 -3.36
CA ASN A 99 -13.94 22.88 -4.01
C ASN A 99 -12.74 23.10 -3.07
N ASP A 100 -12.52 22.17 -2.15
CA ASP A 100 -11.52 22.27 -1.09
C ASP A 100 -10.47 21.15 -1.17
N ASN A 101 -9.23 21.44 -0.79
CA ASN A 101 -8.15 20.46 -0.68
C ASN A 101 -8.04 19.93 0.76
N MET A 102 -8.46 18.68 0.94
CA MET A 102 -8.54 18.06 2.27
C MET A 102 -7.20 17.62 2.87
N LEU A 103 -6.06 17.92 2.21
CA LEU A 103 -4.73 17.63 2.74
C LEU A 103 -4.12 18.81 3.51
N THR A 104 -4.76 19.98 3.48
CA THR A 104 -4.28 21.20 4.13
C THR A 104 -5.32 21.81 5.07
N GLU A 105 -4.89 22.70 5.96
CA GLU A 105 -5.81 23.50 6.80
C GLU A 105 -6.34 24.74 6.06
N GLU A 106 -5.67 25.15 4.99
CA GLU A 106 -6.15 26.21 4.10
C GLU A 106 -7.41 25.73 3.38
N VAL A 107 -8.42 26.60 3.31
CA VAL A 107 -9.68 26.30 2.63
C VAL A 107 -9.66 26.96 1.26
N GLU A 108 -9.72 26.16 0.21
CA GLU A 108 -9.91 26.65 -1.14
C GLU A 108 -11.40 26.82 -1.48
N GLU A 109 -11.69 27.80 -2.34
CA GLU A 109 -13.06 28.04 -2.83
C GLU A 109 -13.21 27.65 -4.31
N SER A 110 -12.15 27.12 -4.94
CA SER A 110 -12.15 26.77 -6.35
C SER A 110 -11.12 25.69 -6.69
N LEU A 111 -11.54 24.68 -7.45
CA LEU A 111 -10.64 23.71 -8.08
C LEU A 111 -9.85 24.39 -9.22
N PRO A 112 -8.50 24.34 -9.21
CA PRO A 112 -7.69 24.86 -10.32
C PRO A 112 -8.08 24.23 -11.66
N ALA A 113 -8.09 25.04 -12.72
CA ALA A 113 -8.51 24.60 -14.06
C ALA A 113 -7.65 23.44 -14.60
N GLU A 114 -6.36 23.42 -14.26
CA GLU A 114 -5.44 22.34 -14.61
C GLU A 114 -5.84 21.01 -13.96
N HIS A 115 -6.12 21.02 -12.65
CA HIS A 115 -6.59 19.83 -11.93
C HIS A 115 -7.97 19.36 -12.45
N SER A 116 -8.87 20.29 -12.76
CA SER A 116 -10.16 19.95 -13.39
C SER A 116 -9.98 19.30 -14.76
N ALA A 117 -9.03 19.79 -15.58
CA ALA A 117 -8.73 19.20 -16.88
C ALA A 117 -8.13 17.78 -16.74
N ILE A 118 -7.29 17.56 -15.74
CA ILE A 118 -6.76 16.23 -15.41
C ILE A 118 -7.91 15.27 -15.04
N TYR A 119 -8.81 15.69 -14.15
CA TYR A 119 -9.98 14.89 -13.77
C TYR A 119 -10.83 14.50 -14.99
N GLN A 120 -11.16 15.47 -15.85
CA GLN A 120 -11.96 15.23 -17.05
C GLN A 120 -11.24 14.34 -18.08
N LYS A 121 -9.91 14.43 -18.19
CA LYS A 121 -9.12 13.60 -19.11
C LYS A 121 -9.18 12.13 -18.71
N TYR A 122 -8.94 11.82 -17.44
CA TYR A 122 -8.83 10.43 -16.95
C TYR A 122 -10.17 9.84 -16.50
N ASN A 123 -11.18 10.66 -16.27
CA ASN A 123 -12.53 10.22 -15.96
C ASN A 123 -13.60 11.13 -16.59
N PRO A 124 -13.83 11.03 -17.91
CA PRO A 124 -14.77 11.89 -18.63
C PRO A 124 -16.24 11.68 -18.21
N THR A 125 -16.54 10.59 -17.50
CA THR A 125 -17.89 10.30 -16.98
C THR A 125 -18.17 11.02 -15.66
N GLY A 126 -17.14 11.48 -14.95
CA GLY A 126 -17.30 12.22 -13.70
C GLY A 126 -17.65 11.35 -12.48
N SER A 127 -17.20 10.10 -12.44
CA SER A 127 -17.35 9.22 -11.27
C SER A 127 -16.38 9.60 -10.13
N ILE A 128 -16.63 9.11 -8.92
CA ILE A 128 -15.78 9.33 -7.73
C ILE A 128 -15.77 8.07 -6.83
N PRO A 129 -14.70 7.82 -6.05
CA PRO A 129 -13.42 8.53 -6.08
C PRO A 129 -12.69 8.31 -7.41
N THR A 130 -11.77 9.20 -7.74
CA THR A 130 -10.85 9.03 -8.90
C THR A 130 -9.45 9.40 -8.49
N PHE A 131 -8.50 8.54 -8.80
CA PHE A 131 -7.09 8.70 -8.50
C PHE A 131 -6.33 8.94 -9.79
N VAL A 132 -5.45 9.93 -9.80
CA VAL A 132 -4.51 10.21 -10.89
C VAL A 132 -3.13 10.42 -10.29
N PHE A 133 -2.25 9.45 -10.47
CA PHE A 133 -0.92 9.42 -9.86
C PHE A 133 0.12 9.70 -10.93
N GLY A 134 0.70 10.90 -10.86
CA GLY A 134 1.75 11.37 -11.77
C GLY A 134 1.31 11.42 -13.23
N CYS A 135 0.00 11.42 -13.53
CA CYS A 135 -0.57 11.27 -14.88
C CYS A 135 -0.17 9.97 -15.59
N LYS A 136 0.71 9.15 -15.00
CA LYS A 136 1.14 7.82 -15.47
C LYS A 136 0.11 6.75 -15.15
N TYR A 137 -0.58 6.90 -14.03
CA TYR A 137 -1.51 5.92 -13.51
C TYR A 137 -2.84 6.60 -13.19
N SER A 138 -3.94 5.96 -13.55
CA SER A 138 -5.28 6.42 -13.17
C SER A 138 -6.16 5.26 -12.72
N ARG A 139 -7.07 5.54 -11.79
CA ARG A 139 -8.07 4.57 -11.33
C ARG A 139 -9.37 5.27 -10.99
N VAL A 140 -10.48 4.72 -11.49
CA VAL A 140 -11.83 5.18 -11.16
C VAL A 140 -12.46 4.19 -10.18
N GLY A 141 -12.84 4.67 -9.01
CA GLY A 141 -13.32 3.85 -7.90
C GLY A 141 -12.20 3.23 -7.07
N ASN A 142 -12.61 2.52 -6.02
CA ASN A 142 -11.71 1.77 -5.15
C ASN A 142 -11.42 0.40 -5.76
N GLY A 143 -10.18 -0.07 -5.63
CA GLY A 143 -9.73 -1.34 -6.20
C GLY A 143 -10.13 -2.55 -5.37
N TYR A 144 -10.19 -2.40 -4.04
CA TYR A 144 -10.34 -3.52 -3.10
C TYR A 144 -11.46 -3.34 -2.06
N GLU A 145 -12.42 -2.45 -2.34
CA GLU A 145 -13.52 -2.17 -1.43
C GLU A 145 -14.52 -3.33 -1.31
N GLN A 146 -14.72 -4.11 -2.39
CA GLN A 146 -15.63 -5.26 -2.35
C GLN A 146 -15.14 -6.35 -1.38
N GLU A 147 -13.82 -6.48 -1.25
CA GLU A 147 -13.15 -7.35 -0.29
C GLU A 147 -13.01 -6.69 1.10
N GLY A 148 -13.29 -5.39 1.23
CA GLY A 148 -13.09 -4.62 2.45
C GLY A 148 -11.61 -4.49 2.84
N ASN A 149 -10.70 -4.48 1.86
CA ASN A 149 -9.27 -4.62 2.10
C ASN A 149 -8.51 -3.29 1.90
N LEU A 150 -8.49 -2.45 2.95
CA LEU A 150 -7.72 -1.20 2.96
C LEU A 150 -6.20 -1.41 2.95
N GLU A 151 -5.71 -2.57 3.41
CA GLU A 151 -4.28 -2.88 3.38
C GLU A 151 -3.78 -3.07 1.94
N ALA A 152 -4.59 -3.70 1.08
CA ALA A 152 -4.27 -3.82 -0.34
C ALA A 152 -4.32 -2.46 -1.06
N GLU A 153 -5.26 -1.59 -0.70
CA GLU A 153 -5.29 -0.20 -1.20
C GLU A 153 -4.03 0.57 -0.82
N GLU A 154 -3.68 0.54 0.47
CA GLU A 154 -2.47 1.18 0.97
C GLU A 154 -1.22 0.66 0.25
N GLN A 155 -1.10 -0.67 0.14
CA GLN A 155 0.03 -1.30 -0.52
C GLN A 155 0.14 -0.86 -1.98
N GLU A 156 -0.95 -0.89 -2.74
CA GLU A 156 -0.92 -0.49 -4.15
C GLU A 156 -0.59 0.99 -4.31
N PHE A 157 -1.12 1.88 -3.46
CA PHE A 157 -0.73 3.29 -3.47
C PHE A 157 0.77 3.46 -3.27
N ARG A 158 1.35 2.79 -2.27
CA ARG A 158 2.79 2.87 -1.98
C ARG A 158 3.64 2.34 -3.12
N GLU A 159 3.27 1.21 -3.71
CA GLU A 159 3.99 0.63 -4.85
C GLU A 159 4.04 1.62 -6.03
N ILE A 160 2.93 2.26 -6.37
CA ILE A 160 2.90 3.25 -7.45
C ILE A 160 3.70 4.51 -7.09
N LEU A 161 3.60 5.01 -5.84
CA LEU A 161 4.35 6.18 -5.42
C LEU A 161 5.87 5.91 -5.39
N ASP A 162 6.29 4.71 -5.00
CA ASP A 162 7.69 4.28 -5.06
C ASP A 162 8.18 4.22 -6.52
N GLU A 163 7.37 3.67 -7.45
CA GLU A 163 7.70 3.67 -8.88
C GLU A 163 7.85 5.10 -9.45
N LEU A 164 6.99 6.05 -9.04
CA LEU A 164 7.02 7.42 -9.53
C LEU A 164 8.16 8.27 -8.94
N THR A 165 8.74 7.83 -7.82
CA THR A 165 9.76 8.58 -7.07
C THR A 165 11.15 7.91 -7.09
N ALA A 166 11.29 6.81 -7.83
CA ALA A 166 12.52 6.05 -8.00
C ALA A 166 13.61 6.75 -8.83
#